data_AF-A0AAE6IX40-F1
#
_entry.id   AF-A0AAE6IX40-F1
#
_cell.length_a   1.000
_cell.length_b   1.000
_cell.length_c   1.000
_cell.angle_alpha   90.00
_cell.angle_beta   90.00
_cell.angle_gamma   90.00
#
_symmetry.space_group_name_H-M   'P 1'
#
loop_
_entity.id
_entity.type
_entity.pdbx_description
1 polymer ?
#
loop_
_entity_poly.entity_id
_entity_poly.type
_entity_poly.pdbx_seq_one_letter_code
_entity_poly.pdbx_strand_id
1 'polypeptide(L)'
;MLFVKTQCPFDIRKENIFKPSGKRVTITKADVNTRTIYEIDGRNAGKYYSECIGVPQSEVQNAILDHPLAEYSAAKYLSHLLQVLLLQGQLTCIRAYCPNTTVEILNLDDSLQIATDNLTAISKTIPRPGFVFVINWYPSHHRI
;
A
#
# COMPACT_ATOMS: atom_id res chain seq x y z
N MET A 1 17.19 -12.05 -4.27
CA MET A 1 17.55 -11.33 -5.50
C MET A 1 17.57 -12.35 -6.63
N LEU A 2 16.77 -12.17 -7.68
CA LEU A 2 16.71 -13.07 -8.84
C LEU A 2 17.49 -12.43 -9.98
N PHE A 3 18.44 -13.17 -10.56
CA PHE A 3 19.15 -12.77 -11.76
C PHE A 3 18.72 -13.67 -12.91
N VAL A 4 18.29 -13.06 -14.01
CA VAL A 4 17.89 -13.77 -15.23
C VAL A 4 18.80 -13.32 -16.36
N LYS A 5 19.50 -14.28 -16.99
CA LYS A 5 20.25 -14.06 -18.23
C LYS A 5 19.55 -14.86 -19.33
N THR A 6 19.01 -14.15 -20.32
CA THR A 6 18.32 -14.75 -21.47
C THR A 6 18.70 -14.01 -22.74
N GLN A 7 18.66 -14.70 -23.88
CA GLN A 7 18.81 -14.12 -25.21
C GLN A 7 17.46 -13.66 -25.80
N CYS A 8 16.34 -14.01 -25.14
CA CYS A 8 15.01 -13.56 -25.54
C CYS A 8 14.71 -12.16 -24.99
N PRO A 9 13.95 -11.32 -25.71
CA PRO A 9 13.39 -10.10 -25.15
C PRO A 9 12.55 -10.41 -23.91
N PHE A 10 12.72 -9.63 -22.84
CA PHE A 10 11.94 -9.76 -21.61
C PHE A 10 11.59 -8.37 -21.08
N ASP A 11 10.46 -8.29 -20.39
CA ASP A 11 9.93 -7.07 -19.78
C ASP A 11 9.48 -7.40 -18.35
N ILE A 12 9.98 -6.65 -17.37
CA ILE A 12 9.63 -6.82 -15.95
C ILE A 12 9.00 -5.53 -15.49
N ARG A 13 7.77 -5.63 -14.98
CA ARG A 13 7.02 -4.49 -14.49
C ARG A 13 6.55 -4.72 -13.08
N LYS A 14 6.52 -3.63 -12.32
CA LYS A 14 5.84 -3.54 -11.04
C LYS A 14 4.57 -2.74 -11.26
N GLU A 15 3.44 -3.36 -10.95
CA GLU A 15 2.14 -2.68 -10.97
C GLU A 15 1.81 -2.14 -9.58
N ASN A 16 1.14 -0.99 -9.54
CA ASN A 16 0.59 -0.41 -8.32
C ASN A 16 -0.81 0.10 -8.63
N ILE A 17 -1.82 -0.48 -7.97
CA ILE A 17 -3.23 -0.10 -8.13
C ILE A 17 -3.66 1.06 -7.22
N PHE A 18 -2.71 1.68 -6.51
CA PHE A 18 -2.98 2.77 -5.59
C PHE A 18 -2.36 4.09 -6.08
N LYS A 19 -3.09 5.17 -5.85
CA LYS A 19 -2.65 6.54 -6.11
C LYS A 19 -2.54 7.37 -4.83
N PRO A 20 -1.67 8.39 -4.79
CA PRO A 20 -1.60 9.32 -3.67
C PRO A 20 -2.96 10.00 -3.44
N SER A 21 -3.44 10.05 -2.19
CA SER A 21 -4.65 10.81 -1.87
C SER A 21 -4.37 12.29 -1.62
N GLY A 22 -3.10 12.70 -1.53
CA GLY A 22 -2.68 14.04 -1.10
C GLY A 22 -2.73 14.24 0.43
N LYS A 23 -3.13 13.23 1.20
CA LYS A 23 -3.26 13.32 2.67
C LYS A 23 -2.01 12.76 3.33
N ARG A 24 -1.04 13.64 3.56
CA ARG A 24 0.19 13.32 4.29
C ARG A 24 0.00 13.59 5.78
N VAL A 25 0.42 12.63 6.59
CA VAL A 25 0.28 12.65 8.04
C VAL A 25 1.55 12.16 8.70
N THR A 26 1.79 12.57 9.94
CA THR A 26 2.95 12.17 10.72
C THR A 26 2.54 11.23 11.84
N ILE A 27 3.21 10.08 11.93
CA ILE A 27 3.02 9.16 13.05
C ILE A 27 3.72 9.75 14.26
N THR A 28 2.97 10.28 15.23
CA THR A 28 3.54 10.96 16.40
C THR A 28 3.77 10.01 17.57
N LYS A 29 3.03 8.91 17.64
CA LYS A 29 3.20 7.88 18.68
C LYS A 29 2.87 6.49 18.17
N ALA A 30 3.83 5.58 18.27
CA ALA A 30 3.70 4.19 17.86
C ALA A 30 4.57 3.28 18.73
N ASP A 31 4.17 2.02 18.88
CA ASP A 31 4.98 0.94 19.42
C ASP A 31 5.40 0.00 18.28
N VAL A 32 6.71 -0.07 18.07
CA VAL A 32 7.32 -0.86 17.00
C VAL A 32 7.24 -2.36 17.24
N ASN A 33 7.16 -2.79 18.51
CA ASN A 33 7.14 -4.21 18.85
C ASN A 33 5.76 -4.81 18.57
N THR A 34 4.72 -4.10 18.99
CA THR A 34 3.31 -4.47 18.74
C THR A 34 2.81 -4.02 17.37
N ARG A 35 3.60 -3.18 16.67
CA ARG A 35 3.27 -2.59 15.36
C ARG A 35 1.99 -1.75 15.41
N THR A 36 1.79 -1.07 16.54
CA THR A 36 0.58 -0.31 16.83
C THR A 36 0.88 1.18 16.75
N ILE A 37 0.09 1.90 15.96
CA ILE A 37 0.07 3.36 15.91
C ILE A 37 -1.04 3.86 16.85
N TYR A 38 -0.66 4.65 17.83
CA TYR A 38 -1.56 5.26 18.81
C TYR A 38 -1.98 6.66 18.39
N GLU A 39 -1.05 7.43 17.82
CA GLU A 39 -1.29 8.81 17.44
C GLU A 39 -0.74 9.16 16.06
N ILE A 40 -1.53 9.93 15.32
CA ILE A 40 -1.19 10.55 14.04
C ILE A 40 -1.46 12.06 14.18
N ASP A 41 -0.48 12.89 13.84
CA ASP A 41 -0.51 14.35 14.00
C ASP A 41 -0.96 14.81 15.40
N GLY A 42 -0.55 14.07 16.45
CA GLY A 42 -0.92 14.34 17.85
C GLY A 42 -2.37 13.98 18.21
N ARG A 43 -3.10 13.31 17.32
CA ARG A 43 -4.51 12.91 17.50
C ARG A 43 -4.61 11.39 17.57
N ASN A 44 -5.68 10.88 18.19
CA ASN A 44 -5.99 9.45 18.21
C ASN A 44 -5.97 8.89 16.78
N ALA A 45 -5.12 7.88 16.53
CA ALA A 45 -4.82 7.40 15.19
C ALA A 45 -6.05 6.86 14.46
N GLY A 46 -6.86 6.02 15.12
CA GLY A 46 -8.05 5.42 14.52
C GLY A 46 -9.10 6.47 14.12
N LYS A 47 -9.37 7.41 15.02
CA LYS A 47 -10.31 8.50 14.76
C LYS A 47 -9.83 9.42 13.65
N TYR A 48 -8.59 9.89 13.72
CA TYR A 48 -8.07 10.83 12.71
C TYR A 48 -7.97 10.16 11.34
N TYR A 49 -7.53 8.90 11.28
CA TYR A 49 -7.53 8.14 10.03
C TYR A 49 -8.95 7.99 9.45
N SER A 50 -9.97 7.71 10.27
CA SER A 50 -11.37 7.64 9.80
C SER A 50 -11.86 8.96 9.19
N GLU A 51 -11.49 10.09 9.82
CA GLU A 51 -11.79 11.43 9.30
C GLU A 51 -11.05 11.68 7.97
N CYS A 52 -9.80 11.24 7.88
CA CYS A 52 -9.01 11.36 6.65
C CYS A 52 -9.63 10.57 5.50
N ILE A 53 -10.13 9.35 5.70
CA ILE A 53 -10.73 8.58 4.59
C ILE A 53 -12.22 8.89 4.38
N GLY A 54 -12.85 9.65 5.29
CA GLY A 54 -14.22 10.11 5.17
C GLY A 54 -15.28 9.06 5.50
N VAL A 55 -14.94 8.06 6.32
CA VAL A 55 -15.87 7.01 6.76
C VAL A 55 -16.02 7.00 8.29
N PRO A 56 -17.16 6.55 8.83
CA PRO A 56 -17.30 6.34 10.27
C PRO A 56 -16.23 5.38 10.81
N GLN A 57 -15.79 5.58 12.05
CA GLN A 57 -14.77 4.72 12.66
C GLN A 57 -15.14 3.22 12.67
N SER A 58 -16.44 2.90 12.74
CA SER A 58 -16.96 1.53 12.65
C SER A 58 -16.79 0.89 11.26
N GLU A 59 -16.72 1.69 10.21
CA GLU A 59 -16.59 1.24 8.81
C GLU A 59 -15.14 1.20 8.32
N VAL A 60 -14.21 1.73 9.11
CA VAL A 60 -12.78 1.79 8.75
C VAL A 60 -12.26 0.40 8.38
N GLN A 61 -12.66 -0.65 9.11
CA GLN A 61 -12.20 -2.01 8.84
C GLN A 61 -12.59 -2.50 7.44
N ASN A 62 -13.73 -2.06 6.91
CA ASN A 62 -14.21 -2.42 5.58
C ASN A 62 -13.52 -1.59 4.49
N ALA A 63 -13.21 -0.33 4.77
CA ALA A 63 -12.60 0.60 3.80
C ALA A 63 -11.06 0.55 3.76
N ILE A 64 -10.41 -0.06 4.76
CA ILE A 64 -8.95 0.05 4.95
C ILE A 64 -8.13 -0.49 3.77
N LEU A 65 -8.65 -1.50 3.06
CA LEU A 65 -7.96 -2.11 1.92
C LEU A 65 -7.88 -1.16 0.73
N ASP A 66 -8.82 -0.23 0.63
CA ASP A 66 -8.86 0.78 -0.44
C ASP A 66 -8.06 2.04 -0.06
N HIS A 67 -7.68 2.17 1.21
CA HIS A 67 -7.02 3.37 1.76
C HIS A 67 -5.75 3.08 2.58
N PRO A 68 -4.79 2.29 2.08
CA PRO A 68 -3.59 1.95 2.85
C PRO A 68 -2.73 3.19 3.13
N LEU A 69 -1.93 3.13 4.20
CA LEU A 69 -0.84 4.09 4.44
C LEU A 69 0.40 3.65 3.68
N ALA A 70 1.10 4.58 3.06
CA ALA A 70 2.39 4.34 2.43
C ALA A 70 3.43 5.36 2.90
N GLU A 71 4.66 4.90 3.10
CA GLU A 71 5.79 5.79 3.38
C GLU A 71 6.27 6.43 2.09
N TYR A 72 6.52 7.73 2.10
CA TYR A 72 7.08 8.42 0.95
C TYR A 72 8.60 8.23 0.92
N SER A 73 9.07 7.40 0.00
CA SER A 73 10.51 7.24 -0.29
C SER A 73 10.92 8.13 -1.47
N ALA A 74 12.13 8.67 -1.41
CA ALA A 74 12.76 9.44 -2.50
C ALA A 74 12.77 8.69 -3.86
N ALA A 75 12.60 7.37 -3.86
CA ALA A 75 12.56 6.53 -5.05
C ALA A 75 11.15 6.31 -5.66
N LYS A 76 10.13 7.11 -5.30
CA LYS A 76 8.74 7.06 -5.85
C LYS A 76 7.93 5.79 -5.55
N TYR A 77 8.44 4.84 -4.78
CA TYR A 77 7.70 3.62 -4.47
C TYR A 77 6.79 3.80 -3.26
N LEU A 78 5.51 4.06 -3.54
CA LEU A 78 4.41 3.84 -2.61
C LEU A 78 4.07 2.36 -2.63
N SER A 79 4.64 1.55 -1.75
CA SER A 79 4.20 0.15 -1.67
C SER A 79 4.48 -0.45 -0.31
N HIS A 80 3.72 -0.05 0.69
CA HIS A 80 3.45 -0.92 1.81
C HIS A 80 1.95 -0.87 2.06
N LEU A 81 1.19 -1.74 1.39
CA LEU A 81 -0.20 -1.97 1.72
C LEU A 81 -0.28 -2.37 3.18
N LEU A 82 -0.76 -1.47 4.03
CA LEU A 82 -1.01 -1.78 5.42
C LEU A 82 -2.46 -2.21 5.55
N GLN A 83 -2.65 -3.47 5.93
CA GLN A 83 -3.88 -3.80 6.62
C GLN A 83 -3.76 -3.24 8.03
N VAL A 84 -4.72 -2.39 8.38
CA VAL A 84 -4.81 -1.85 9.71
C VAL A 84 -6.02 -2.45 10.40
N LEU A 85 -5.81 -3.11 11.52
CA LEU A 85 -6.91 -3.54 12.38
C LEU A 85 -7.19 -2.43 13.39
N LEU A 86 -8.46 -2.03 13.46
CA LEU A 86 -8.90 -1.06 14.46
C LEU A 86 -9.23 -1.79 15.75
N LEU A 87 -8.50 -1.48 16.82
CA LEU A 87 -8.78 -1.94 18.18
C LEU A 87 -8.82 -0.70 19.07
N GLN A 88 -9.99 -0.38 19.63
CA GLN A 88 -10.13 0.69 20.63
C GLN A 88 -9.48 2.03 20.19
N GLY A 89 -9.69 2.44 18.94
CA GLY A 89 -9.16 3.70 18.39
C GLY A 89 -7.68 3.68 18.01
N GLN A 90 -7.04 2.52 17.99
CA GLN A 90 -5.66 2.36 17.56
C GLN A 90 -5.59 1.69 16.19
N LEU A 91 -4.43 1.81 15.55
CA LEU A 91 -4.16 1.26 14.23
C LEU A 91 -3.05 0.21 14.35
N THR A 92 -3.38 -1.08 14.18
CA THR A 92 -2.36 -2.15 14.19
C THR A 92 -1.94 -2.50 12.77
N CYS A 93 -0.66 -2.35 12.46
CA CYS A 93 -0.10 -2.45 11.12
C CYS A 93 0.69 -3.75 10.90
N ILE A 94 0.80 -4.19 9.64
CA ILE A 94 1.63 -5.36 9.27
C ILE A 94 3.13 -5.10 9.55
N ARG A 95 3.57 -3.84 9.41
CA ARG A 95 4.94 -3.35 9.69
C ARG A 95 4.91 -2.35 10.84
N ALA A 96 5.99 -2.33 11.62
CA ALA A 96 6.26 -1.29 12.61
C ALA A 96 6.54 0.08 11.96
N TYR A 97 6.03 1.15 12.57
CA TYR A 97 6.39 2.53 12.23
C TYR A 97 7.08 3.19 13.41
N CYS A 98 8.17 3.90 13.13
CA CYS A 98 8.82 4.73 14.12
C CYS A 98 8.00 6.01 14.31
N PRO A 99 7.91 6.55 15.53
CA PRO A 99 7.49 7.93 15.74
C PRO A 99 8.30 8.89 14.85
N ASN A 100 7.66 9.97 14.42
CA ASN A 100 8.14 10.97 13.47
C ASN A 100 8.30 10.48 12.01
N THR A 101 7.67 9.36 11.65
CA THR A 101 7.59 8.94 10.24
C THR A 101 6.45 9.67 9.54
N THR A 102 6.73 10.33 8.43
CA THR A 102 5.70 10.87 7.53
C THR A 102 5.23 9.80 6.56
N VAL A 103 3.92 9.62 6.51
CA VAL A 103 3.23 8.68 5.60
C VAL A 103 2.13 9.40 4.83
N GLU A 104 1.70 8.81 3.73
CA GLU A 104 0.59 9.28 2.92
C GLU A 104 -0.51 8.22 2.90
N ILE A 105 -1.75 8.63 3.11
CA ILE A 105 -2.91 7.78 2.87
C ILE A 105 -3.11 7.69 1.35
N LEU A 106 -3.31 6.49 0.82
CA LEU A 106 -3.57 6.27 -0.59
C LEU A 106 -5.06 6.09 -0.87
N ASN A 107 -5.40 6.11 -2.15
CA ASN A 107 -6.70 5.68 -2.64
C ASN A 107 -6.50 4.54 -3.65
N LEU A 108 -7.41 3.58 -3.65
CA LEU A 108 -7.56 2.64 -4.75
C LEU A 108 -7.82 3.42 -6.04
N ASP A 109 -7.13 3.02 -7.10
CA ASP A 109 -7.31 3.56 -8.43
C ASP A 109 -8.05 2.58 -9.34
N ASP A 110 -8.33 2.98 -10.58
CA ASP A 110 -8.97 2.10 -11.55
C ASP A 110 -8.01 0.98 -12.00
N SER A 111 -8.07 -0.14 -11.28
CA SER A 111 -7.23 -1.32 -11.55
C SER A 111 -7.42 -1.90 -12.95
N LEU A 112 -8.61 -1.78 -13.55
CA LEU A 112 -8.85 -2.28 -14.91
C LEU A 112 -8.18 -1.38 -15.95
N GLN A 113 -8.24 -0.06 -15.76
CA GLN A 113 -7.54 0.87 -16.62
C GLN A 113 -6.02 0.69 -16.50
N ILE A 114 -5.48 0.55 -15.29
CA ILE A 114 -4.05 0.31 -15.06
C ILE A 114 -3.58 -0.97 -15.75
N ALA A 115 -4.34 -2.07 -15.61
CA ALA A 115 -4.04 -3.32 -16.29
C ALA A 115 -4.06 -3.16 -17.82
N THR A 116 -5.05 -2.44 -18.36
CA THR A 116 -5.19 -2.17 -19.80
C THR A 116 -4.02 -1.37 -20.35
N ASP A 117 -3.61 -0.32 -19.62
CA ASP A 117 -2.47 0.51 -19.98
C ASP A 117 -1.17 -0.30 -19.96
N ASN A 118 -0.99 -1.13 -18.94
CA ASN A 118 0.16 -2.03 -18.83
C ASN A 118 0.20 -3.03 -20.00
N LEU A 119 -0.91 -3.70 -20.32
CA LEU A 119 -1.00 -4.64 -21.44
C LEU A 119 -0.70 -3.97 -22.77
N THR A 120 -1.23 -2.76 -22.99
CA THR A 120 -0.96 -1.96 -24.19
C THR A 120 0.52 -1.63 -24.30
N ALA A 121 1.14 -1.22 -23.20
CA ALA A 121 2.57 -0.93 -23.17
C ALA A 121 3.43 -2.20 -23.30
N ILE A 122 3.01 -3.36 -22.77
CA ILE A 122 3.73 -4.65 -22.95
C ILE A 122 3.72 -5.03 -24.42
N SER A 123 2.56 -4.91 -25.07
CA SER A 123 2.39 -5.26 -26.49
C SER A 123 3.25 -4.41 -27.43
N LYS A 124 3.62 -3.19 -27.02
CA LYS A 124 4.57 -2.34 -27.74
C LYS A 124 6.03 -2.81 -27.56
N THR A 125 6.38 -3.31 -26.39
CA THR A 125 7.73 -3.79 -26.06
C THR A 125 8.00 -5.20 -26.59
N ILE A 126 7.03 -6.12 -26.42
CA ILE A 126 7.09 -7.52 -26.83
C ILE A 126 5.77 -7.82 -27.58
N PRO A 127 5.73 -7.67 -28.92
CA PRO A 127 4.48 -7.80 -29.70
C PRO A 127 3.82 -9.17 -29.67
N ARG A 128 4.59 -10.23 -29.40
CA ARG A 128 4.11 -11.62 -29.33
C ARG A 128 4.75 -12.32 -28.14
N PRO A 129 4.31 -12.04 -26.90
CA PRO A 129 4.88 -12.67 -25.73
C PRO A 129 4.59 -14.18 -25.77
N GLY A 130 5.64 -15.01 -25.75
CA GLY A 130 5.49 -16.46 -25.72
C GLY A 130 5.18 -17.03 -24.33
N PHE A 131 5.38 -16.22 -23.27
CA PHE A 131 5.16 -16.60 -21.89
C PHE A 131 4.92 -15.34 -21.04
N VAL A 132 3.98 -15.42 -20.10
CA VAL A 132 3.70 -14.39 -19.11
C VAL A 132 3.69 -15.04 -17.73
N PHE A 133 4.39 -14.43 -16.78
CA PHE A 133 4.42 -14.87 -15.40
C PHE A 133 3.98 -13.71 -14.50
N VAL A 134 2.91 -13.94 -13.74
CA VAL A 134 2.32 -12.95 -12.84
C VAL A 134 2.53 -13.44 -11.41
N ILE A 135 3.16 -12.61 -10.59
CA ILE A 135 3.24 -12.82 -9.15
C ILE A 135 2.31 -11.79 -8.50
N ASN A 136 1.19 -12.27 -7.96
CA ASN A 136 0.40 -11.47 -7.05
C ASN A 136 0.92 -11.70 -5.64
N TRP A 137 1.31 -10.61 -4.97
CA TRP A 137 1.69 -10.65 -3.58
C TRP A 137 0.52 -10.17 -2.72
N TYR A 138 -0.08 -11.10 -1.99
CA TYR A 138 -1.00 -10.79 -0.90
C TYR A 138 -0.26 -11.08 0.42
N PRO A 139 -0.26 -10.17 1.40
CA PRO A 139 0.18 -10.53 2.74
C PRO A 139 -0.76 -11.61 3.29
N SER A 140 -0.28 -12.84 3.39
CA SER A 140 -1.05 -13.98 3.92
C SER A 140 -1.27 -13.82 5.42
N HIS A 141 -2.53 -13.88 5.85
CA HIS A 141 -2.94 -14.00 7.24
C HIS A 141 -2.61 -15.38 7.80
N HIS A 142 -1.41 -15.54 8.32
CA HIS A 142 -1.13 -16.61 9.28
C HIS A 142 -0.89 -15.98 10.65
N ARG A 143 -1.99 -15.86 11.41
CA ARG A 143 -1.93 -15.92 12.87
C ARG A 143 -1.76 -17.40 13.22
N ILE A 144 -0.61 -17.74 13.79
CA ILE A 144 -0.48 -18.87 14.73
C ILE A 144 -0.43 -18.23 16.11
#